data_AF-A0A1R1MM29-F1
#
_entry.id   AF-A0A1R1MM29-F1
#
_cell.length_a   1.000
_cell.length_b   1.000
_cell.length_c   1.000
_cell.angle_alpha   90.00
_cell.angle_beta   90.00
_cell.angle_gamma   90.00
#
_symmetry.space_group_name_H-M   'P 1'
#
loop_
_entity.id
_entity.type
_entity.pdbx_description
1 polymer ?
#
loop_
_entity_poly.entity_id
_entity_poly.type
_entity_poly.pdbx_seq_one_letter_code
_entity_poly.pdbx_strand_id
1 'polypeptide(L)'
;MKKILLVVLCIAVSVFSFFYFLPADVMFANYLSALNVKCSSVEGNGLHMSLSDLEFKGVSVKGVDIVNKILSLDIISGRSKVSIFPFSKKIEVSLKRFPVSLKTYGFEAEGYLNSEGFVKFDLSGDLNGKINFERAVYKGINIGNLEGRFSYKNGNFSSDLISSPIRGRITGSVKEFKGKVIVKGVADLFVSGQKFSEKFYYELAGLR
;
A
#
# COMPACT_ATOMS: atom_id res chain seq x y z
N MET A 1 -30.81 -39.06 4.12
CA MET A 1 -30.10 -38.04 4.93
C MET A 1 -28.65 -38.42 5.22
N LYS A 2 -28.35 -39.62 5.76
CA LYS A 2 -26.95 -40.04 6.07
C LYS A 2 -25.97 -40.01 4.89
N LYS A 3 -26.41 -40.41 3.69
CA LYS A 3 -25.59 -40.39 2.46
C LYS A 3 -25.25 -38.97 1.97
N ILE A 4 -26.18 -38.03 2.10
CA ILE A 4 -25.97 -36.62 1.73
C ILE A 4 -24.97 -35.97 2.70
N LEU A 5 -25.12 -36.24 4.00
CA LEU A 5 -24.19 -35.77 5.02
C LEU A 5 -22.76 -36.29 4.76
N LEU A 6 -22.62 -37.56 4.38
CA LEU A 6 -21.33 -38.16 4.05
C LEU A 6 -20.66 -37.46 2.84
N VAL A 7 -21.44 -37.17 1.80
CA VAL A 7 -20.94 -36.47 0.60
C VAL A 7 -20.47 -35.06 0.95
N VAL A 8 -21.23 -34.30 1.74
CA VAL A 8 -20.84 -32.96 2.20
C VAL A 8 -19.55 -33.03 3.02
N LEU A 9 -19.43 -34.03 3.91
CA LEU A 9 -18.25 -34.21 4.73
C LEU A 9 -17.01 -34.54 3.88
N CYS A 10 -17.14 -35.44 2.89
CA CYS A 10 -16.05 -35.79 1.97
C CYS A 10 -15.60 -34.59 1.14
N ILE A 11 -16.54 -33.77 0.65
CA ILE A 11 -16.21 -32.53 -0.08
C ILE A 11 -15.49 -31.55 0.85
N ALA A 12 -16.00 -31.34 2.07
CA ALA A 12 -15.38 -30.45 3.04
C ALA A 12 -13.95 -30.90 3.37
N VAL A 13 -13.74 -32.17 3.69
CA VAL A 13 -12.40 -32.73 3.98
C VAL A 13 -11.47 -32.60 2.78
N SER A 14 -11.96 -32.86 1.56
CA SER A 14 -11.15 -32.71 0.34
C SER A 14 -10.74 -31.27 0.11
N VAL A 15 -11.66 -30.32 0.29
CA VAL A 15 -11.39 -28.87 0.15
C VAL A 15 -10.43 -28.38 1.24
N PHE A 16 -10.64 -28.76 2.49
CA PHE A 16 -9.75 -28.40 3.59
C PHE A 16 -8.35 -29.00 3.42
N SER A 17 -8.26 -30.26 3.01
CA SER A 17 -6.98 -30.92 2.73
C SER A 17 -6.28 -30.23 1.56
N PHE A 18 -7.01 -29.88 0.51
CA PHE A 18 -6.46 -29.11 -0.61
C PHE A 18 -5.89 -27.77 -0.16
N PHE A 19 -6.63 -26.96 0.62
CA PHE A 19 -6.12 -25.67 1.12
C PHE A 19 -4.94 -25.80 2.09
N TYR A 20 -4.86 -26.92 2.83
CA TYR A 20 -3.79 -27.18 3.79
C TYR A 20 -2.51 -27.70 3.13
N PHE A 21 -2.63 -28.57 2.12
CA PHE A 21 -1.51 -29.21 1.42
C PHE A 21 -1.13 -28.53 0.09
N LEU A 22 -1.86 -27.51 -0.36
CA LEU A 22 -1.43 -26.71 -1.51
C LEU A 22 -0.08 -26.07 -1.18
N PRO A 23 0.94 -26.17 -2.06
CA PRO A 23 2.19 -25.42 -1.93
C PRO A 23 1.94 -23.94 -2.28
N ALA A 24 1.08 -23.31 -1.49
CA ALA A 24 0.68 -21.92 -1.61
C ALA A 24 1.89 -21.00 -1.46
N ASP A 25 2.84 -21.39 -0.59
CA ASP A 25 4.15 -20.79 -0.41
C ASP A 25 4.94 -20.73 -1.74
N VAL A 26 5.11 -21.86 -2.44
CA VAL A 26 5.87 -21.94 -3.69
C VAL A 26 5.16 -21.18 -4.81
N MET A 27 3.84 -21.35 -4.92
CA MET A 27 3.04 -20.63 -5.93
C MET A 27 3.11 -19.11 -5.72
N PHE A 28 3.02 -18.66 -4.47
CA PHE A 28 3.06 -17.25 -4.13
C PHE A 28 4.47 -16.66 -4.28
N ALA A 29 5.51 -17.40 -3.89
CA ALA A 29 6.91 -16.99 -4.12
C ALA A 29 7.22 -16.81 -5.62
N ASN A 30 6.74 -17.74 -6.47
CA ASN A 30 6.88 -17.64 -7.92
C ASN A 30 6.11 -16.43 -8.48
N TYR A 31 4.90 -16.18 -7.97
CA TYR A 31 4.10 -15.02 -8.36
C TYR A 31 4.79 -13.69 -8.01
N LEU A 32 5.32 -13.56 -6.78
CA LEU A 32 6.08 -12.38 -6.35
C LEU A 32 7.33 -12.17 -7.22
N SER A 33 8.05 -13.25 -7.52
CA SER A 33 9.24 -13.20 -8.38
C SER A 33 8.91 -12.72 -9.79
N ALA A 34 7.77 -13.16 -10.36
CA ALA A 34 7.30 -12.69 -11.66
C ALA A 34 6.98 -11.18 -11.68
N LEU A 35 6.63 -10.60 -10.52
CA LEU A 35 6.41 -9.17 -10.34
C LEU A 35 7.70 -8.38 -10.03
N ASN A 36 8.87 -9.01 -10.06
CA ASN A 36 10.15 -8.44 -9.62
C ASN A 36 10.15 -8.00 -8.14
N VAL A 37 9.38 -8.71 -7.31
CA VAL A 37 9.41 -8.53 -5.86
C VAL A 37 10.39 -9.54 -5.28
N LYS A 38 11.39 -9.06 -4.53
CA LYS A 38 12.31 -9.95 -3.81
C LYS A 38 11.72 -10.30 -2.45
N CYS A 39 11.79 -11.56 -2.09
CA CYS A 39 11.34 -12.08 -0.80
C CYS A 39 12.33 -13.15 -0.35
N SER A 40 12.80 -13.08 0.89
CA SER A 40 13.78 -14.04 1.42
C SER A 40 13.15 -15.38 1.76
N SER A 41 11.93 -15.37 2.31
CA SER A 41 11.16 -16.60 2.57
C SER A 41 9.65 -16.34 2.59
N VAL A 42 8.92 -17.32 2.07
CA VAL A 42 7.46 -17.43 2.17
C VAL A 42 7.15 -18.70 2.95
N GLU A 43 6.42 -18.60 4.04
CA GLU A 43 6.03 -19.75 4.87
C GLU A 43 4.51 -19.76 5.07
N GLY A 44 3.89 -20.94 5.03
CA GLY A 44 2.48 -21.10 5.38
C GLY A 44 1.66 -21.88 4.35
N ASN A 45 0.36 -21.61 4.30
CA ASN A 45 -0.62 -22.31 3.47
C ASN A 45 -1.70 -21.36 2.94
N GLY A 46 -2.74 -21.91 2.29
CA GLY A 46 -3.81 -21.10 1.69
C GLY A 46 -4.59 -20.20 2.65
N LEU A 47 -4.57 -20.46 3.97
CA LEU A 47 -5.28 -19.65 4.98
C LEU A 47 -4.39 -18.58 5.62
N HIS A 48 -3.10 -18.88 5.78
CA HIS A 48 -2.15 -18.00 6.44
C HIS A 48 -0.78 -18.14 5.78
N MET A 49 -0.23 -17.03 5.31
CA MET A 49 1.14 -16.94 4.79
C MET A 49 1.89 -15.86 5.55
N SER A 50 3.16 -16.12 5.87
CA SER A 50 4.08 -15.15 6.47
C SER A 50 5.26 -14.95 5.53
N LEU A 51 5.69 -13.71 5.41
CA LEU A 51 6.79 -13.25 4.56
C LEU A 51 7.81 -12.57 5.46
N SER A 52 9.04 -13.08 5.48
CA SER A 52 10.11 -12.51 6.32
C SER A 52 10.45 -11.07 5.90
N ASP A 53 10.60 -10.86 4.60
CA ASP A 53 10.77 -9.54 3.99
C ASP A 53 10.21 -9.49 2.55
N LEU A 54 9.87 -8.27 2.14
CA LEU A 54 9.46 -7.92 0.78
C LEU A 54 10.24 -6.69 0.35
N GLU A 55 10.99 -6.77 -0.74
CA GLU A 55 11.64 -5.64 -1.38
C GLU A 55 11.08 -5.43 -2.79
N PHE A 56 10.55 -4.24 -3.05
CA PHE A 56 10.09 -3.83 -4.37
C PHE A 56 10.55 -2.41 -4.69
N LYS A 57 11.29 -2.25 -5.79
CA LYS A 57 11.80 -0.95 -6.27
C LYS A 57 12.49 -0.12 -5.17
N GLY A 58 13.29 -0.77 -4.32
CA GLY A 58 14.04 -0.12 -3.24
C GLY A 58 13.24 0.18 -1.97
N VAL A 59 11.95 -0.20 -1.90
CA VAL A 59 11.15 -0.17 -0.67
C VAL A 59 11.17 -1.56 -0.04
N SER A 60 11.64 -1.66 1.20
CA SER A 60 11.66 -2.90 1.97
C SER A 60 10.62 -2.86 3.09
N VAL A 61 9.81 -3.90 3.20
CA VAL A 61 8.87 -4.14 4.30
C VAL A 61 9.24 -5.47 4.94
N LYS A 62 9.35 -5.51 6.26
CA LYS A 62 9.69 -6.72 7.02
C LYS A 62 8.47 -7.27 7.73
N GLY A 63 8.41 -8.59 7.87
CA GLY A 63 7.36 -9.30 8.61
C GLY A 63 5.97 -8.96 8.08
N VAL A 64 5.61 -9.54 6.94
CA VAL A 64 4.30 -9.36 6.33
C VAL A 64 3.50 -10.66 6.47
N ASP A 65 2.40 -10.60 7.22
CA ASP A 65 1.47 -11.71 7.37
C ASP A 65 0.25 -11.48 6.47
N ILE A 66 -0.14 -12.51 5.73
CA ILE A 66 -1.32 -12.55 4.87
C ILE A 66 -2.28 -13.57 5.46
N VAL A 67 -3.44 -13.09 5.89
CA VAL A 67 -4.50 -13.91 6.49
C VAL A 67 -5.70 -13.93 5.55
N ASN A 68 -5.96 -15.08 4.94
CA ASN A 68 -7.13 -15.32 4.12
C ASN A 68 -8.31 -15.72 5.01
N LYS A 69 -9.25 -14.79 5.17
CA LYS A 69 -10.55 -15.03 5.81
C LYS A 69 -11.59 -15.32 4.73
N ILE A 70 -12.72 -15.89 5.16
CA ILE A 70 -13.83 -16.26 4.27
C ILE A 70 -14.32 -15.06 3.42
N LEU A 71 -14.30 -13.85 3.98
CA LEU A 71 -14.83 -12.64 3.33
C LEU A 71 -13.79 -11.54 3.09
N SER A 72 -12.56 -11.72 3.56
CA SER A 72 -11.51 -10.72 3.42
C SER A 72 -10.12 -11.36 3.34
N LEU A 73 -9.20 -10.66 2.70
CA LEU A 73 -7.77 -10.96 2.75
C LEU A 73 -7.11 -9.82 3.52
N ASP A 74 -6.52 -10.14 4.66
CA ASP A 74 -5.84 -9.17 5.52
C ASP A 74 -4.32 -9.27 5.29
N ILE A 75 -3.69 -8.19 4.84
CA ILE A 75 -2.23 -8.03 4.75
C ILE A 75 -1.78 -7.19 5.94
N ILE A 76 -0.94 -7.74 6.80
CA ILE A 76 -0.55 -7.16 8.10
C ILE A 76 0.96 -7.01 8.12
N SER A 77 1.46 -5.86 8.55
CA SER A 77 2.88 -5.65 8.84
C SER A 77 3.03 -4.77 10.07
N GLY A 78 3.49 -5.37 11.17
CA GLY A 78 3.56 -4.72 12.48
C GLY A 78 2.20 -4.18 12.93
N ARG A 79 2.05 -2.84 12.98
CA ARG A 79 0.80 -2.16 13.35
C ARG A 79 -0.02 -1.69 12.15
N SER A 80 0.47 -1.91 10.94
CA SER A 80 -0.22 -1.55 9.70
C SER A 80 -1.00 -2.74 9.17
N LYS A 81 -2.15 -2.46 8.57
CA LYS A 81 -3.07 -3.46 8.02
C LYS A 81 -3.76 -2.94 6.76
N VAL A 82 -3.85 -3.79 5.75
CA VAL A 82 -4.69 -3.60 4.56
C VAL A 82 -5.66 -4.78 4.48
N SER A 83 -6.95 -4.50 4.51
CA SER A 83 -7.99 -5.54 4.39
C SER A 83 -8.68 -5.41 3.04
N ILE A 84 -8.60 -6.45 2.21
CA ILE A 84 -9.23 -6.51 0.90
C ILE A 84 -10.52 -7.31 1.03
N PHE A 85 -11.65 -6.73 0.63
CA PHE A 85 -12.98 -7.36 0.65
C PHE A 85 -13.44 -7.57 -0.81
N PRO A 86 -13.27 -8.78 -1.37
CA PRO A 86 -13.54 -9.04 -2.78
C PRO A 86 -15.01 -8.79 -3.17
N PHE A 87 -15.95 -9.22 -2.32
CA PHE A 87 -17.39 -9.12 -2.61
C PHE A 87 -17.90 -7.68 -2.65
N SER A 88 -17.42 -6.82 -1.75
CA SER A 88 -17.76 -5.40 -1.73
C SER A 88 -16.82 -4.55 -2.59
N LYS A 89 -15.83 -5.17 -3.24
CA LYS A 89 -14.78 -4.52 -4.06
C LYS A 89 -14.14 -3.34 -3.31
N LYS A 90 -13.84 -3.55 -2.02
CA LYS A 90 -13.37 -2.52 -1.09
C LYS A 90 -12.01 -2.92 -0.52
N ILE A 91 -11.10 -1.95 -0.41
CA ILE A 91 -9.82 -2.07 0.28
C ILE A 91 -9.86 -1.11 1.45
N GLU A 92 -9.79 -1.62 2.67
CA GLU A 92 -9.61 -0.82 3.88
C GLU A 92 -8.12 -0.73 4.22
N VAL A 93 -7.67 0.47 4.53
CA VAL A 93 -6.27 0.78 4.80
C VAL A 93 -6.16 1.37 6.20
N SER A 94 -5.29 0.79 7.02
CA SER A 94 -4.92 1.31 8.34
C SER A 94 -3.40 1.22 8.46
N LEU A 95 -2.70 2.27 8.05
CA LEU A 95 -1.26 2.39 8.14
C LEU A 95 -0.89 3.11 9.43
N LYS A 96 0.00 2.50 10.22
CA LYS A 96 0.52 3.08 11.47
C LYS A 96 2.03 3.08 11.43
N ARG A 97 2.62 4.28 11.46
CA ARG A 97 4.06 4.54 11.30
C ARG A 97 4.66 3.82 10.07
N PHE A 98 3.96 3.79 8.94
CA PHE A 98 4.47 3.17 7.72
C PHE A 98 5.65 4.00 7.18
N PRO A 99 6.83 3.42 6.93
CA PRO A 99 8.00 4.19 6.52
C PRO A 99 7.77 4.84 5.14
N VAL A 100 8.15 6.11 5.02
CA VAL A 100 8.09 6.86 3.76
C VAL A 100 9.38 7.63 3.53
N SER A 101 9.80 7.70 2.28
CA SER A 101 10.92 8.50 1.83
C SER A 101 10.53 9.29 0.59
N LEU A 102 11.03 10.53 0.50
CA LEU A 102 10.84 11.43 -0.64
C LEU A 102 12.22 11.95 -1.05
N LYS A 103 12.59 11.78 -2.32
CA LYS A 103 13.85 12.29 -2.88
C LYS A 103 13.58 12.93 -4.23
N THR A 104 13.66 14.27 -4.29
CA THR A 104 13.39 15.05 -5.51
C THR A 104 14.11 16.40 -5.48
N TYR A 105 14.70 16.87 -6.59
CA TYR A 105 15.35 18.20 -6.73
C TYR A 105 16.25 18.64 -5.56
N GLY A 106 17.05 17.73 -5.00
CA GLY A 106 17.93 18.01 -3.85
C GLY A 106 17.19 18.15 -2.51
N PHE A 107 15.87 17.92 -2.50
CA PHE A 107 15.06 17.69 -1.32
C PHE A 107 15.03 16.19 -1.02
N GLU A 108 15.43 15.82 0.19
CA GLU A 108 15.40 14.46 0.72
C GLU A 108 14.68 14.48 2.06
N ALA A 109 13.67 13.62 2.23
CA ALA A 109 12.96 13.52 3.48
C ALA A 109 12.62 12.07 3.82
N GLU A 110 12.77 11.72 5.10
CA GLU A 110 12.48 10.41 5.64
C GLU A 110 11.58 10.54 6.87
N GLY A 111 10.66 9.60 7.03
CA GLY A 111 9.82 9.53 8.20
C GLY A 111 8.71 8.51 8.06
N TYR A 112 7.52 8.85 8.53
CA TYR A 112 6.43 7.89 8.64
C TYR A 112 5.05 8.47 8.28
N LEU A 113 4.23 7.61 7.68
CA LEU A 113 2.84 7.85 7.34
C LEU A 113 1.92 7.12 8.33
N ASN A 114 0.92 7.83 8.81
CA ASN A 114 -0.27 7.24 9.43
C ASN A 114 -1.45 7.52 8.53
N SER A 115 -2.23 6.52 8.16
CA SER A 115 -3.40 6.71 7.29
C SER A 115 -4.49 5.73 7.64
N GLU A 116 -5.74 6.18 7.52
CA GLU A 116 -6.92 5.36 7.76
C GLU A 116 -8.02 5.73 6.77
N GLY A 117 -8.73 4.71 6.29
CA GLY A 117 -9.86 4.88 5.37
C GLY A 117 -10.04 3.70 4.43
N PHE A 118 -10.68 3.94 3.29
CA PHE A 118 -10.93 2.91 2.30
C PHE A 118 -10.93 3.44 0.87
N VAL A 119 -10.63 2.54 -0.06
CA VAL A 119 -10.72 2.77 -1.51
C VAL A 119 -11.43 1.58 -2.14
N LYS A 120 -12.42 1.83 -2.98
CA LYS A 120 -13.11 0.82 -3.78
C LYS A 120 -12.37 0.61 -5.10
N PHE A 121 -12.64 -0.50 -5.78
CA PHE A 121 -11.98 -0.83 -7.06
C PHE A 121 -12.31 0.16 -8.17
N ASP A 122 -13.44 0.87 -8.08
CA ASP A 122 -13.80 1.99 -8.97
C ASP A 122 -13.09 3.30 -8.62
N LEU A 123 -12.10 3.26 -7.71
CA LEU A 123 -11.37 4.41 -7.19
C LEU A 123 -12.25 5.42 -6.43
N SER A 124 -13.46 5.03 -6.01
CA SER A 124 -14.24 5.82 -5.05
C SER A 124 -13.81 5.51 -3.62
N GLY A 125 -13.96 6.46 -2.70
CA GLY A 125 -13.59 6.24 -1.31
C GLY A 125 -13.09 7.49 -0.61
N ASP A 126 -12.63 7.28 0.62
CA ASP A 126 -12.13 8.31 1.51
C ASP A 126 -10.96 7.73 2.30
N LEU A 127 -9.78 8.32 2.13
CA LEU A 127 -8.55 7.91 2.81
C LEU A 127 -7.85 9.17 3.30
N ASN A 128 -7.63 9.27 4.60
CA ASN A 128 -6.96 10.43 5.19
C ASN A 128 -5.72 9.98 5.97
N GLY A 129 -4.77 10.88 6.14
CA GLY A 129 -3.54 10.54 6.83
C GLY A 129 -2.71 11.74 7.25
N LYS A 130 -1.70 11.45 8.06
CA LYS A 130 -0.65 12.37 8.46
C LYS A 130 0.69 11.77 8.09
N ILE A 131 1.52 12.55 7.42
CA ILE A 131 2.90 12.23 7.12
C ILE A 131 3.75 13.05 8.08
N ASN A 132 4.71 12.44 8.77
CA ASN A 132 5.69 13.16 9.56
C ASN A 132 7.06 12.78 9.04
N PHE A 133 7.75 13.71 8.42
CA PHE A 133 9.15 13.57 8.07
C PHE A 133 9.98 14.02 9.27
N GLU A 134 10.66 13.07 9.91
CA GLU A 134 11.52 13.29 11.07
C GLU A 134 12.86 13.92 10.65
N ARG A 135 13.23 13.79 9.38
CA ARG A 135 14.41 14.43 8.81
C ARG A 135 14.11 14.89 7.39
N ALA A 136 14.17 16.19 7.16
CA ALA A 136 14.15 16.76 5.82
C ALA A 136 15.46 17.53 5.56
N VAL A 137 15.97 17.42 4.34
CA VAL A 137 17.21 18.02 3.87
C VAL A 137 16.92 18.69 2.53
N TYR A 138 17.37 19.93 2.35
CA TYR A 138 17.29 20.64 1.07
C TYR A 138 18.68 21.13 0.66
N LYS A 139 19.16 20.69 -0.50
CA LYS A 139 20.52 20.98 -1.02
C LYS A 139 21.62 20.69 0.01
N GLY A 140 21.47 19.59 0.75
CA GLY A 140 22.42 19.20 1.80
C GLY A 140 22.23 19.90 3.15
N ILE A 141 21.33 20.88 3.26
CA ILE A 141 21.05 21.59 4.51
C ILE A 141 19.87 20.93 5.22
N ASN A 142 20.06 20.55 6.48
CA ASN A 142 18.98 20.05 7.32
C ASN A 142 17.99 21.19 7.62
N ILE A 143 16.73 20.97 7.24
CA ILE A 143 15.62 21.94 7.36
C ILE A 143 14.62 21.53 8.45
N GLY A 144 14.94 20.48 9.21
CA GLY A 144 14.18 20.00 10.36
C GLY A 144 13.03 19.05 9.99
N ASN A 145 11.99 19.08 10.82
CA ASN A 145 10.83 18.22 10.68
C ASN A 145 9.80 18.85 9.72
N LEU A 146 9.16 18.01 8.92
CA LEU A 146 8.08 18.42 8.01
C LEU A 146 6.83 17.61 8.32
N GLU A 147 5.72 18.28 8.60
CA GLU A 147 4.43 17.63 8.77
C GLU A 147 3.60 17.76 7.50
N GLY A 148 2.94 16.67 7.13
CA GLY A 148 2.05 16.58 6.00
C GLY A 148 0.68 16.09 6.43
N ARG A 149 -0.38 16.66 5.86
CA ARG A 149 -1.72 16.07 5.93
C ARG A 149 -2.08 15.58 4.54
N PHE A 150 -2.49 14.32 4.43
CA PHE A 150 -2.91 13.69 3.19
C PHE A 150 -4.41 13.44 3.24
N SER A 151 -5.10 13.71 2.14
CA SER A 151 -6.50 13.35 1.93
C SER A 151 -6.68 12.84 0.51
N TYR A 152 -7.48 11.80 0.39
CA TYR A 152 -7.95 11.25 -0.86
C TYR A 152 -9.46 11.08 -0.78
N LYS A 153 -10.15 11.59 -1.80
CA LYS A 153 -11.60 11.49 -1.92
C LYS A 153 -11.99 11.28 -3.37
N ASN A 154 -12.60 10.14 -3.65
CA ASN A 154 -13.18 9.79 -4.96
C ASN A 154 -12.23 10.07 -6.13
N GLY A 155 -11.05 9.47 -6.09
CA GLY A 155 -10.05 9.61 -7.14
C GLY A 155 -9.29 10.94 -7.15
N ASN A 156 -9.55 11.87 -6.23
CA ASN A 156 -8.74 13.09 -6.08
C ASN A 156 -7.93 13.02 -4.80
N PHE A 157 -6.69 13.49 -4.83
CA PHE A 157 -5.86 13.59 -3.63
C PHE A 157 -5.30 14.99 -3.46
N SER A 158 -5.06 15.33 -2.19
CA SER A 158 -4.29 16.51 -1.81
C SER A 158 -3.43 16.19 -0.61
N SER A 159 -2.22 16.76 -0.59
CA SER A 159 -1.39 16.76 0.60
C SER A 159 -0.83 18.15 0.85
N ASP A 160 -1.07 18.68 2.04
CA ASP A 160 -0.49 19.95 2.50
C ASP A 160 0.73 19.63 3.37
N LEU A 161 1.90 20.15 2.99
CA LEU A 161 3.19 19.99 3.66
C LEU A 161 3.57 21.31 4.33
N ILE A 162 3.82 21.29 5.64
CA ILE A 162 4.07 22.49 6.45
C ILE A 162 5.26 22.27 7.38
N SER A 163 6.23 23.18 7.29
CA SER A 163 7.34 23.36 8.24
C SER A 163 7.73 24.85 8.30
N SER A 164 8.66 25.21 9.18
CA SER A 164 9.18 26.58 9.30
C SER A 164 9.80 27.12 7.99
N PRO A 165 10.67 26.36 7.27
CA PRO A 165 11.24 26.82 5.99
C PRO A 165 10.46 26.40 4.74
N ILE A 166 9.50 25.46 4.86
CA ILE A 166 8.77 24.89 3.70
C ILE A 166 7.27 24.97 3.90
N ARG A 167 6.59 25.47 2.87
CA ARG A 167 5.15 25.25 2.68
C ARG A 167 4.93 24.66 1.31
N GLY A 168 4.13 23.62 1.23
CA GLY A 168 3.88 22.94 -0.03
C GLY A 168 2.50 22.36 -0.09
N ARG A 169 1.99 22.22 -1.30
CA ARG A 169 0.75 21.52 -1.58
C ARG A 169 0.94 20.63 -2.78
N ILE A 170 0.62 19.36 -2.60
CA ILE A 170 0.55 18.38 -3.67
C ILE A 170 -0.93 18.15 -3.95
N THR A 171 -1.37 18.25 -5.19
CA THR A 171 -2.75 17.92 -5.58
C THR A 171 -2.75 17.05 -6.81
N GLY A 172 -3.78 16.23 -6.99
CA GLY A 172 -3.88 15.43 -8.19
C GLY A 172 -5.09 14.53 -8.23
N SER A 173 -5.07 13.62 -9.20
CA SER A 173 -6.11 12.64 -9.43
C SER A 173 -5.53 11.27 -9.78
N VAL A 174 -6.26 10.23 -9.40
CA VAL A 174 -6.07 8.84 -9.73
C VAL A 174 -7.25 8.42 -10.60
N LYS A 175 -6.98 7.92 -11.80
CA LYS A 175 -8.02 7.47 -12.75
C LYS A 175 -7.61 6.16 -13.40
N GLU A 176 -8.57 5.31 -13.68
CA GLU A 176 -8.34 4.13 -14.51
C GLU A 176 -8.48 4.50 -16.00
N PHE A 177 -7.54 4.07 -16.82
CA PHE A 177 -7.61 4.21 -18.28
C PHE A 177 -7.01 2.98 -18.94
N LYS A 178 -7.81 2.29 -19.76
CA LYS A 178 -7.40 1.08 -20.49
C LYS A 178 -6.76 -0.01 -19.59
N GLY A 179 -7.31 -0.21 -18.39
CA GLY A 179 -6.81 -1.19 -17.42
C GLY A 179 -5.52 -0.76 -16.69
N LYS A 180 -5.13 0.51 -16.80
CA LYS A 180 -3.99 1.09 -16.08
C LYS A 180 -4.48 2.13 -15.08
N VAL A 181 -3.82 2.20 -13.94
CA VAL A 181 -4.08 3.24 -12.95
C VAL A 181 -3.13 4.41 -13.22
N ILE A 182 -3.69 5.52 -13.64
CA ILE A 182 -2.97 6.76 -13.93
C ILE A 182 -3.05 7.68 -12.71
N VAL A 183 -1.91 8.03 -12.16
CA VAL A 183 -1.78 9.05 -11.12
C VAL A 183 -1.14 10.28 -11.75
N LYS A 184 -1.84 11.41 -11.69
CA LYS A 184 -1.32 12.70 -12.18
C LYS A 184 -1.54 13.78 -11.15
N GLY A 185 -0.62 14.73 -11.07
CA GLY A 185 -0.75 15.82 -10.13
C GLY A 185 0.23 16.94 -10.34
N VAL A 186 0.17 17.89 -9.42
CA VAL A 186 1.07 19.04 -9.31
C VAL A 186 1.57 19.10 -7.87
N ALA A 187 2.89 19.21 -7.72
CA ALA A 187 3.53 19.54 -6.46
C ALA A 187 3.97 21.00 -6.51
N ASP A 188 3.31 21.86 -5.74
CA ASP A 188 3.68 23.25 -5.55
C ASP A 188 4.39 23.39 -4.21
N LEU A 189 5.69 23.66 -4.22
CA LEU A 189 6.52 23.82 -3.02
C LEU A 189 7.05 25.25 -2.94
N PHE A 190 7.12 25.77 -1.73
CA PHE A 190 7.73 27.05 -1.41
C PHE A 190 8.80 26.81 -0.34
N VAL A 191 10.06 26.93 -0.72
CA VAL A 191 11.22 26.63 0.12
C VAL A 191 12.05 27.89 0.25
N SER A 192 12.17 28.45 1.45
CA SER A 192 13.02 29.61 1.75
C SER A 192 12.85 30.80 0.77
N GLY A 193 11.60 31.11 0.38
CA GLY A 193 11.31 32.22 -0.53
C GLY A 193 11.22 31.84 -2.02
N GLN A 194 11.61 30.62 -2.40
CA GLN A 194 11.59 30.16 -3.78
C GLN A 194 10.39 29.25 -4.05
N LYS A 195 9.65 29.53 -5.12
CA LYS A 195 8.53 28.69 -5.59
C LYS A 195 9.03 27.65 -6.59
N PHE A 196 8.64 26.41 -6.36
CA PHE A 196 8.83 25.26 -7.23
C PHE A 196 7.45 24.71 -7.57
N SER A 197 7.23 24.38 -8.84
CA SER A 197 5.99 23.76 -9.30
C SER A 197 6.35 22.67 -10.28
N GLU A 198 5.93 21.45 -10.00
CA GLU A 198 6.24 20.30 -10.84
C GLU A 198 4.98 19.49 -11.10
N LYS A 199 4.78 19.11 -12.36
CA LYS A 199 3.76 18.15 -12.74
C LYS A 199 4.38 16.77 -12.74
N PHE A 200 3.66 15.82 -12.16
CA PHE A 200 4.07 14.42 -12.20
C PHE A 200 2.99 13.56 -12.83
N TYR A 201 3.45 12.46 -13.40
CA TYR A 201 2.64 11.44 -14.05
C TYR A 201 3.25 10.08 -13.75
N TYR A 202 2.45 9.21 -13.14
CA TYR A 202 2.80 7.82 -12.90
C TYR A 202 1.75 6.91 -13.52
N GLU A 203 2.22 5.93 -14.26
CA GLU A 203 1.41 4.83 -14.76
C GLU A 203 1.70 3.61 -13.91
N LEU A 204 0.70 3.16 -13.15
CA LEU A 204 0.75 1.92 -12.40
C LEU A 204 0.01 0.87 -13.23
N ALA A 205 0.70 -0.23 -13.54
CA ALA A 205 0.05 -1.38 -14.16
C ALA A 205 -1.09 -1.84 -13.25
N GLY A 206 -2.31 -1.88 -13.78
CA GLY A 206 -3.44 -2.44 -13.05
C GLY A 206 -3.21 -3.95 -12.90
N LEU A 207 -3.38 -4.46 -11.69
CA LEU A 207 -3.58 -5.89 -11.48
C LEU A 207 -4.97 -6.20 -12.03
N ARG A 208 -5.05 -6.86 -13.19
CA ARG A 208 -6.26 -7.53 -13.66
C ARG A 208 -6.26 -8.98 -13.21
#